data_AF-A0A0G0DE20-F1
#
_entry.id   AF-A0A0G0DE20-F1
#
_cell.length_a   1.000
_cell.length_b   1.000
_cell.length_c   1.000
_cell.angle_alpha   90.00
_cell.angle_beta   90.00
_cell.angle_gamma   90.00
#
_symmetry.space_group_name_H-M   'P 1'
#
loop_
_entity.id
_entity.type
_entity.pdbx_description
1 polymer ?
#
loop_
_entity_poly.entity_id
_entity_poly.type
_entity_poly.pdbx_seq_one_letter_code
_entity_poly.pdbx_strand_id
1 'polypeptide(L)'
;MHTIQKLLIKRLIKENNQKYSTLTEGFDSDDNVVFHLKQLQSLGLISKVGDVYTVTFDGIKKTQEFDINNLSELIPKPLVVGFICEYDGKYIFKSHDNAKEPYFNLPNGRPYHNAKLQNEFERILNEELGTGFTYEPPVFESLHMKDVTNTEGKLIFSDAFVVYNVKLKQLGNLQPNMKLLSIEEIEKLDNRWKEIDMCILRKEWEIYSEYSQISNYVL
;
A
#
# COMPACT_ATOMS: atom_id res chain seq x y z
N MET A 1 15.21 11.05 -12.34
CA MET A 1 13.94 10.59 -12.96
C MET A 1 13.01 11.78 -13.13
N HIS A 2 12.44 11.96 -14.32
CA HIS A 2 11.58 13.09 -14.66
C HIS A 2 10.27 13.07 -13.85
N THR A 3 9.68 14.23 -13.58
CA THR A 3 8.43 14.35 -12.78
C THR A 3 7.28 13.55 -13.40
N ILE A 4 7.14 13.60 -14.73
CA ILE A 4 6.11 12.86 -15.45
C ILE A 4 6.30 11.35 -15.31
N GLN A 5 7.53 10.84 -15.38
CA GLN A 5 7.82 9.42 -15.16
C GLN A 5 7.41 8.94 -13.77
N LYS A 6 7.62 9.79 -12.75
CA LYS A 6 7.18 9.50 -11.39
C LYS A 6 5.66 9.43 -11.30
N LEU A 7 4.95 10.36 -11.94
CA LEU A 7 3.49 10.37 -11.98
C LEU A 7 2.95 9.12 -12.69
N LEU A 8 3.55 8.73 -13.82
CA LEU A 8 3.20 7.52 -14.55
C LEU A 8 3.43 6.26 -13.71
N ILE A 9 4.56 6.14 -13.03
CA ILE A 9 4.80 5.02 -12.12
C ILE A 9 3.81 5.03 -10.95
N LYS A 10 3.54 6.19 -10.33
CA LYS A 10 2.55 6.30 -9.24
C LYS A 10 1.14 5.87 -9.68
N ARG A 11 0.73 6.25 -10.90
CA ARG A 11 -0.53 5.80 -11.49
C ARG A 11 -0.55 4.28 -11.68
N LEU A 12 0.54 3.71 -12.21
CA LEU A 12 0.70 2.26 -12.38
C LEU A 12 0.79 1.48 -11.07
N ILE A 13 1.30 2.09 -10.00
CA ILE A 13 1.31 1.50 -8.65
C ILE A 13 -0.10 1.54 -8.04
N LYS A 14 -0.83 2.65 -8.23
CA LYS A 14 -2.18 2.82 -7.70
C LYS A 14 -3.15 1.88 -8.40
N GLU A 15 -3.00 1.73 -9.70
CA GLU A 15 -3.84 0.91 -10.54
C GLU A 15 -2.94 0.24 -11.58
N ASN A 16 -2.60 -1.04 -11.39
CA ASN A 16 -1.72 -1.78 -12.30
C ASN A 16 -2.48 -2.18 -13.58
N ASN A 17 -1.78 -2.64 -14.62
CA ASN A 17 -2.38 -3.07 -15.90
C ASN A 17 -3.15 -1.96 -16.64
N GLN A 18 -2.57 -0.77 -16.72
CA GLN A 18 -3.24 0.40 -17.31
C GLN A 18 -2.99 0.53 -18.80
N LYS A 19 -4.02 0.93 -19.54
CA LYS A 19 -3.89 1.24 -20.96
C LYS A 19 -3.17 2.57 -21.17
N TYR A 20 -2.56 2.72 -22.34
CA TYR A 20 -1.93 3.99 -22.74
C TYR A 20 -2.88 5.19 -22.57
N SER A 21 -4.13 5.05 -23.02
CA SER A 21 -5.15 6.11 -22.95
C SER A 21 -5.39 6.60 -21.53
N THR A 22 -5.41 5.69 -20.55
CA THR A 22 -5.63 6.03 -19.14
C THR A 22 -4.38 6.67 -18.53
N LEU A 23 -3.19 6.20 -18.91
CA LEU A 23 -1.93 6.78 -18.44
C LEU A 23 -1.71 8.20 -18.95
N THR A 24 -2.22 8.52 -20.14
CA THR A 24 -2.08 9.83 -20.77
C THR A 24 -3.17 10.83 -20.37
N GLU A 25 -4.17 10.40 -19.59
CA GLU A 25 -5.27 11.27 -19.20
C GLU A 25 -4.77 12.46 -18.36
N GLY A 26 -5.08 13.68 -18.82
CA GLY A 26 -4.64 14.92 -18.19
C GLY A 26 -3.23 15.38 -18.56
N PHE A 27 -2.56 14.71 -19.50
CA PHE A 27 -1.31 15.18 -20.11
C PHE A 27 -1.57 15.72 -21.53
N ASP A 28 -0.77 16.68 -21.96
CA ASP A 28 -0.85 17.27 -23.30
C ASP A 28 0.26 16.73 -24.24
N SER A 29 0.36 17.29 -25.44
CA SER A 29 1.37 16.90 -26.42
C SER A 29 2.80 17.25 -26.00
N ASP A 30 2.96 18.24 -25.13
CA ASP A 30 4.27 18.74 -24.70
C ASP A 30 4.88 17.85 -23.60
N ASP A 31 4.02 17.16 -22.84
CA ASP A 31 4.40 16.17 -21.84
C ASP A 31 5.11 14.92 -22.41
N ASN A 32 4.98 14.67 -23.73
CA ASN A 32 5.61 13.57 -24.47
C ASN A 32 5.55 12.22 -23.71
N VAL A 33 4.36 11.83 -23.26
CA VAL A 33 4.14 10.65 -22.40
C VAL A 33 4.67 9.35 -23.04
N VAL A 34 4.60 9.22 -24.38
CA VAL A 34 5.16 8.08 -25.11
C VAL A 34 6.66 7.94 -24.85
N PHE A 35 7.40 9.04 -24.90
CA PHE A 35 8.84 9.04 -24.62
C PHE A 35 9.11 8.57 -23.19
N HIS A 36 8.37 9.08 -22.22
CA HIS A 36 8.51 8.69 -20.82
C HIS A 36 8.20 7.21 -20.57
N LEU A 37 7.14 6.67 -21.17
CA LEU A 37 6.81 5.25 -21.10
C LEU A 37 7.90 4.38 -21.75
N LYS A 38 8.37 4.74 -22.94
CA LYS A 38 9.49 4.04 -23.59
C LYS A 38 10.75 4.06 -22.74
N GLN A 39 11.04 5.19 -22.10
CA GLN A 39 12.20 5.31 -21.22
C GLN A 39 12.03 4.43 -19.97
N LEU A 40 10.87 4.44 -19.33
CA LEU A 40 10.55 3.57 -18.20
C LEU A 40 10.65 2.08 -18.56
N GLN A 41 10.19 1.70 -19.75
CA GLN A 41 10.34 0.34 -20.28
C GLN A 41 11.80 -0.03 -20.54
N SER A 42 12.57 0.88 -21.15
CA SER A 42 14.00 0.64 -21.43
C SER A 42 14.83 0.48 -20.15
N LEU A 43 14.40 1.11 -19.06
CA LEU A 43 14.99 0.99 -17.73
C LEU A 43 14.45 -0.23 -16.97
N GLY A 44 13.56 -1.03 -17.57
CA GLY A 44 12.95 -2.19 -16.94
C GLY A 44 12.01 -1.87 -15.78
N LEU A 45 11.58 -0.62 -15.61
CA LEU A 45 10.76 -0.16 -14.48
C LEU A 45 9.25 -0.39 -14.70
N ILE A 46 8.84 -0.50 -15.96
CA ILE A 46 7.51 -0.91 -16.35
C ILE A 46 7.63 -1.93 -17.48
N SER A 47 6.70 -2.86 -17.56
CA SER A 47 6.56 -3.80 -18.67
C SER A 47 5.31 -3.45 -19.47
N LYS A 48 5.24 -3.90 -20.72
CA LYS A 48 4.03 -3.82 -21.54
C LYS A 48 3.74 -5.19 -22.11
N VAL A 49 2.54 -5.68 -21.85
CA VAL A 49 2.02 -6.93 -22.40
C VAL A 49 0.73 -6.60 -23.12
N GLY A 50 0.72 -6.73 -24.45
CA GLY A 50 -0.40 -6.25 -25.26
C GLY A 50 -0.52 -4.71 -25.24
N ASP A 51 -1.70 -4.19 -24.87
CA ASP A 51 -1.99 -2.75 -24.81
C ASP A 51 -1.88 -2.15 -23.40
N VAL A 52 -1.57 -2.96 -22.39
CA VAL A 52 -1.46 -2.54 -20.99
C VAL A 52 -0.01 -2.46 -20.52
N TYR A 53 0.23 -1.48 -19.64
CA TYR A 53 1.47 -1.29 -18.93
C TYR A 53 1.32 -1.76 -17.48
N THR A 54 2.36 -2.39 -16.98
CA THR A 54 2.40 -2.96 -15.64
C THR A 54 3.68 -2.49 -14.98
N VAL A 55 3.63 -2.00 -13.74
CA VAL A 55 4.85 -1.66 -13.01
C VAL A 55 5.63 -2.96 -12.74
N THR A 56 6.94 -2.96 -13.03
CA THR A 56 7.78 -4.12 -12.69
C THR A 56 8.20 -4.03 -11.24
N PHE A 57 8.74 -5.13 -10.73
CA PHE A 57 9.44 -5.14 -9.45
C PHE A 57 10.52 -4.06 -9.36
N ASP A 58 11.35 -3.90 -10.39
CA ASP A 58 12.44 -2.92 -10.36
C ASP A 58 11.86 -1.49 -10.37
N GLY A 59 10.69 -1.28 -10.98
CA GLY A 59 9.90 -0.05 -10.89
C GLY A 59 9.45 0.27 -9.47
N ILE A 60 8.89 -0.71 -8.76
CA ILE A 60 8.49 -0.57 -7.34
C ILE A 60 9.71 -0.22 -6.50
N LYS A 61 10.79 -1.00 -6.61
CA LYS A 61 12.04 -0.76 -5.88
C LYS A 61 12.60 0.65 -6.16
N LYS A 62 12.56 1.10 -7.42
CA LYS A 62 13.07 2.43 -7.80
C LYS A 62 12.30 3.58 -7.18
N THR A 63 11.00 3.41 -6.92
CA THR A 63 10.20 4.41 -6.19
C THR A 63 10.56 4.47 -4.71
N GLN A 64 10.97 3.35 -4.12
CA GLN A 64 11.40 3.29 -2.73
C GLN A 64 12.82 3.86 -2.54
N GLU A 65 13.73 3.62 -3.49
CA GLU A 65 15.12 4.16 -3.46
C GLU A 65 15.17 5.70 -3.44
N PHE A 66 14.22 6.38 -4.08
CA PHE A 66 14.26 7.85 -4.21
C PHE A 66 13.99 8.58 -2.88
N ASP A 67 13.27 7.96 -1.94
CA ASP A 67 13.03 8.54 -0.60
C ASP A 67 14.26 8.41 0.34
N ILE A 68 15.23 7.55 -0.01
CA ILE A 68 16.24 7.03 0.94
C ILE A 68 17.65 7.62 0.70
N ASN A 69 17.87 8.40 -0.36
CA ASN A 69 19.22 8.84 -0.81
C ASN A 69 20.02 9.75 0.16
N ASN A 70 19.59 9.96 1.39
CA ASN A 70 20.32 10.74 2.41
C ASN A 70 20.64 9.97 3.71
N LEU A 71 20.51 8.63 3.75
CA LEU A 71 20.76 7.86 4.97
C LEU A 71 21.88 6.84 4.78
N SER A 72 22.97 7.02 5.53
CA SER A 72 24.13 6.16 5.58
C SER A 72 23.83 4.80 6.24
N GLU A 73 24.16 3.73 5.53
CA GLU A 73 24.57 2.37 5.96
C GLU A 73 23.71 1.53 6.95
N LEU A 74 22.64 2.08 7.52
CA LEU A 74 21.51 1.32 8.03
C LEU A 74 20.31 1.77 7.20
N ILE A 75 19.89 0.98 6.20
CA ILE A 75 18.64 1.27 5.50
C ILE A 75 17.53 1.06 6.53
N PRO A 76 16.93 2.11 7.12
CA PRO A 76 15.82 1.90 8.02
C PRO A 76 14.71 1.33 7.16
N LYS A 77 14.11 0.21 7.56
CA LYS A 77 12.93 -0.28 6.84
C LYS A 77 11.93 0.89 6.75
N PRO A 78 11.48 1.29 5.56
CA PRO A 78 10.52 2.38 5.43
C PRO A 78 9.33 2.17 6.36
N LEU A 79 8.96 3.24 7.06
CA LEU A 79 7.84 3.22 7.99
C LEU A 79 6.52 3.26 7.21
N VAL A 80 5.65 2.30 7.49
CA VAL A 80 4.27 2.25 7.02
C VAL A 80 3.37 2.22 8.25
N VAL A 81 2.30 3.00 8.23
CA VAL A 81 1.32 3.10 9.30
C VAL A 81 0.06 2.39 8.85
N GLY A 82 -0.31 1.31 9.53
CA GLY A 82 -1.57 0.60 9.34
C GLY A 82 -2.57 0.91 10.44
N PHE A 83 -3.86 0.83 10.11
CA PHE A 83 -4.95 1.11 11.01
C PHE A 83 -5.92 -0.07 11.11
N ILE A 84 -6.25 -0.47 12.33
CA ILE A 84 -7.35 -1.37 12.62
C ILE A 84 -8.56 -0.49 12.90
N CYS A 85 -9.34 -0.23 11.85
CA CYS A 85 -10.51 0.63 11.94
C CYS A 85 -11.73 -0.22 12.31
N GLU A 86 -12.19 -0.09 13.56
CA GLU A 86 -13.35 -0.81 14.09
C GLU A 86 -14.58 0.10 14.12
N TYR A 87 -15.72 -0.39 13.62
CA TYR A 87 -17.02 0.25 13.70
C TYR A 87 -18.10 -0.80 13.97
N ASP A 88 -18.78 -0.68 15.11
CA ASP A 88 -19.89 -1.56 15.50
C ASP A 88 -19.54 -3.06 15.41
N GLY A 89 -18.35 -3.43 15.92
CA GLY A 89 -17.87 -4.82 15.90
C GLY A 89 -17.43 -5.34 14.53
N LYS A 90 -17.37 -4.48 13.50
CA LYS A 90 -16.82 -4.78 12.17
C LYS A 90 -15.54 -4.00 11.91
N TYR A 91 -14.76 -4.46 10.94
CA TYR A 91 -13.46 -3.89 10.61
C TYR A 91 -13.39 -3.47 9.14
N ILE A 92 -12.72 -2.35 8.88
CA ILE A 92 -12.51 -1.86 7.51
C ILE A 92 -11.20 -2.41 6.96
N PHE A 93 -11.25 -2.92 5.73
CA PHE A 93 -10.11 -3.44 4.98
C PHE A 93 -10.01 -2.78 3.63
N LYS A 94 -8.77 -2.61 3.18
CA LYS A 94 -8.44 -2.23 1.82
C LYS A 94 -8.35 -3.50 0.96
N SER A 95 -9.16 -3.51 -0.09
CA SER A 95 -9.26 -4.56 -1.09
C SER A 95 -8.45 -4.17 -2.33
N HIS A 96 -7.70 -5.12 -2.87
CA HIS A 96 -6.96 -4.95 -4.12
C HIS A 96 -7.53 -5.91 -5.16
N ASP A 97 -8.78 -5.68 -5.56
CA ASP A 97 -9.50 -6.57 -6.48
C ASP A 97 -8.90 -6.58 -7.90
N ASN A 98 -8.05 -5.59 -8.24
CA ASN A 98 -7.38 -5.48 -9.54
C ASN A 98 -6.04 -6.23 -9.63
N ALA A 99 -5.58 -6.84 -8.53
CA ALA A 99 -4.38 -7.67 -8.54
C ALA A 99 -4.64 -9.00 -9.28
N LYS A 100 -3.58 -9.70 -9.67
CA LYS A 100 -3.70 -11.02 -10.35
C LYS A 100 -4.53 -12.00 -9.54
N GLU A 101 -4.37 -11.95 -8.22
CA GLU A 101 -5.24 -12.58 -7.25
C GLU A 101 -5.69 -11.50 -6.26
N PRO A 102 -7.01 -11.32 -6.02
CA PRO A 102 -7.48 -10.34 -5.05
C PRO A 102 -6.86 -10.56 -3.68
N TYR A 103 -6.51 -9.48 -2.99
CA TYR A 103 -5.99 -9.55 -1.63
C TYR A 103 -6.43 -8.39 -0.73
N PHE A 104 -6.30 -8.58 0.57
CA PHE A 104 -6.80 -7.67 1.60
C PHE A 104 -5.70 -7.23 2.57
N ASN A 105 -5.58 -5.92 2.80
CA ASN A 105 -4.74 -5.35 3.85
C ASN A 105 -5.52 -4.40 4.77
N LEU A 106 -4.91 -4.06 5.91
CA LEU A 106 -5.36 -2.94 6.73
C LEU A 106 -5.27 -1.64 5.91
N PRO A 107 -6.18 -0.67 6.10
CA PRO A 107 -5.95 0.71 5.67
C PRO A 107 -4.57 1.17 6.12
N ASN A 108 -3.74 1.69 5.21
CA ASN A 108 -2.38 2.05 5.53
C ASN A 108 -1.79 3.11 4.61
N GLY A 109 -0.78 3.81 5.10
CA GLY A 109 -0.03 4.78 4.32
C GLY A 109 1.32 5.12 4.92
N ARG A 110 2.10 5.92 4.20
CA ARG A 110 3.42 6.36 4.64
C ARG A 110 3.32 7.79 5.19
N PRO A 111 3.91 8.07 6.35
CA PRO A 111 4.02 9.43 6.83
C PRO A 111 4.99 10.21 5.94
N TYR A 112 4.80 11.52 5.83
CA TYR A 112 5.79 12.35 5.16
C TYR A 112 7.11 12.38 5.91
N HIS A 113 8.21 12.53 5.16
CA HIS A 113 9.54 12.64 5.74
C HIS A 113 9.61 13.82 6.73
N ASN A 114 10.18 13.57 7.91
CA ASN A 114 10.26 14.52 9.04
C ASN A 114 8.92 14.99 9.64
N ALA A 115 7.78 14.46 9.21
CA ALA A 115 6.50 14.74 9.86
C ALA A 115 6.42 14.03 11.21
N LYS A 116 5.78 14.67 12.20
CA LYS A 116 5.40 13.99 13.43
C LYS A 116 4.28 13.02 13.11
N LEU A 117 4.48 11.75 13.45
CA LEU A 117 3.56 10.66 13.11
C LEU A 117 2.10 10.94 13.51
N GLN A 118 1.89 11.53 14.69
CA GLN A 118 0.55 11.84 15.20
C GLN A 118 -0.19 12.86 14.32
N ASN A 119 0.53 13.74 13.64
CA ASN A 119 -0.06 14.74 12.74
C ASN A 119 -0.43 14.13 11.38
N GLU A 120 0.13 12.96 11.05
CA GLU A 120 -0.08 12.30 9.77
C GLU A 120 -1.28 11.34 9.80
N PHE A 121 -1.76 10.94 10.98
CA PHE A 121 -2.87 9.98 11.10
C PHE A 121 -4.13 10.44 10.39
N GLU A 122 -4.53 11.70 10.60
CA GLU A 122 -5.73 12.24 9.96
C GLU A 122 -5.61 12.25 8.44
N ARG A 123 -4.45 12.68 7.91
CA ARG A 123 -4.20 12.67 6.48
C ARG A 123 -4.30 11.25 5.92
N ILE A 124 -3.59 10.29 6.51
CA ILE A 124 -3.55 8.92 5.99
C ILE A 124 -4.94 8.26 6.09
N LEU A 125 -5.64 8.42 7.21
CA LEU A 125 -6.99 7.88 7.37
C LEU A 125 -7.96 8.48 6.35
N ASN A 126 -7.90 9.78 6.08
CA ASN A 126 -8.76 10.42 5.07
C ASN A 126 -8.41 9.98 3.65
N GLU A 127 -7.13 9.85 3.33
CA GLU A 127 -6.64 9.36 2.03
C GLU A 127 -7.04 7.92 1.75
N GLU A 128 -7.10 7.09 2.79
CA GLU A 128 -7.43 5.67 2.67
C GLU A 128 -8.95 5.44 2.78
N LEU A 129 -9.60 5.93 3.84
CA LEU A 129 -11.00 5.62 4.13
C LEU A 129 -11.99 6.49 3.33
N GLY A 130 -11.62 7.73 3.01
CA GLY A 130 -12.54 8.74 2.48
C GLY A 130 -12.92 9.79 3.53
N THR A 131 -14.05 10.47 3.32
CA THR A 131 -14.47 11.61 4.15
C THR A 131 -15.70 11.29 5.00
N GLY A 132 -15.92 12.07 6.07
CA GLY A 132 -17.10 11.97 6.93
C GLY A 132 -16.98 10.97 8.08
N PHE A 133 -15.78 10.43 8.32
CA PHE A 133 -15.49 9.58 9.47
C PHE A 133 -15.19 10.43 10.70
N THR A 134 -15.64 9.96 11.87
CA THR A 134 -15.16 10.48 13.15
C THR A 134 -14.67 9.31 13.99
N TYR A 135 -13.59 9.52 14.73
CA TYR A 135 -12.91 8.45 15.44
C TYR A 135 -12.27 8.91 16.75
N GLU A 136 -12.03 7.95 17.63
CA GLU A 136 -11.19 8.15 18.81
C GLU A 136 -9.71 8.22 18.42
N PRO A 137 -8.86 8.94 19.19
CA PRO A 137 -7.44 9.03 18.89
C PRO A 137 -6.81 7.65 18.66
N PRO A 138 -6.03 7.46 17.57
CA PRO A 138 -5.40 6.19 17.29
C PRO A 138 -4.51 5.70 18.45
N VAL A 139 -4.70 4.45 18.85
CA VAL A 139 -3.95 3.82 19.96
C VAL A 139 -2.98 2.82 19.37
N PHE A 140 -1.70 2.91 19.74
CA PHE A 140 -0.68 1.97 19.28
C PHE A 140 -1.06 0.53 19.66
N GLU A 141 -0.99 -0.38 18.68
CA GLU A 141 -1.26 -1.81 18.85
C GLU A 141 0.03 -2.61 18.76
N SER A 142 0.77 -2.49 17.66
CA SER A 142 1.98 -3.30 17.43
C SER A 142 2.92 -2.71 16.38
N LEU A 143 4.15 -3.22 16.34
CA LEU A 143 5.17 -2.91 15.33
C LEU A 143 5.64 -4.21 14.66
N HIS A 144 5.59 -4.24 13.33
CA HIS A 144 5.90 -5.42 12.53
C HIS A 144 7.07 -5.12 11.62
N MET A 145 8.18 -5.83 11.79
CA MET A 145 9.34 -5.77 10.90
C MET A 145 9.18 -6.87 9.85
N LYS A 146 8.78 -6.52 8.62
CA LYS A 146 8.44 -7.52 7.61
C LYS A 146 9.34 -7.46 6.38
N ASP A 147 9.64 -8.64 5.86
CA ASP A 147 10.21 -8.84 4.53
C ASP A 147 9.25 -9.66 3.69
N VAL A 148 8.91 -9.14 2.51
CA VAL A 148 7.95 -9.77 1.63
C VAL A 148 8.69 -10.19 0.37
N THR A 149 8.66 -11.47 0.06
CA THR A 149 9.32 -12.06 -1.11
C THR A 149 8.28 -12.66 -2.06
N ASN A 150 8.61 -12.79 -3.34
CA ASN A 150 7.83 -13.62 -4.25
C ASN A 150 8.23 -15.09 -4.12
N THR A 151 7.55 -16.00 -4.85
CA THR A 151 7.89 -17.44 -4.89
C THR A 151 9.30 -17.76 -5.38
N GLU A 152 9.96 -16.83 -6.06
CA GLU A 152 11.35 -16.97 -6.53
C GLU A 152 12.37 -16.47 -5.49
N GLY A 153 11.92 -16.02 -4.32
CA GLY A 153 12.76 -15.46 -3.26
C GLY A 153 13.20 -14.00 -3.48
N LYS A 154 12.63 -13.31 -4.47
CA LYS A 154 12.93 -11.90 -4.76
C LYS A 154 12.18 -11.00 -3.77
N LEU A 155 12.90 -10.13 -3.05
CA LEU A 155 12.37 -9.22 -2.01
C LEU A 155 11.50 -8.09 -2.60
N ILE A 156 10.18 -8.23 -2.56
CA ILE A 156 9.20 -7.24 -3.06
C ILE A 156 9.27 -5.94 -2.26
N PHE A 157 9.21 -6.03 -0.93
CA PHE A 157 9.44 -4.89 -0.05
C PHE A 157 9.85 -5.32 1.35
N SER A 158 10.49 -4.39 2.05
CA SER A 158 10.99 -4.52 3.41
C SER A 158 10.50 -3.31 4.17
N ASP A 159 9.53 -3.47 5.07
CA ASP A 159 8.86 -2.35 5.74
C ASP A 159 8.89 -2.53 7.27
N ALA A 160 8.94 -1.40 7.99
CA ALA A 160 8.56 -1.33 9.39
C ALA A 160 7.09 -0.91 9.42
N PHE A 161 6.18 -1.83 9.75
CA PHE A 161 4.74 -1.62 9.69
C PHE A 161 4.20 -1.42 11.11
N VAL A 162 3.90 -0.17 11.47
CA VAL A 162 3.33 0.19 12.77
C VAL A 162 1.81 0.17 12.69
N VAL A 163 1.16 -0.50 13.63
CA VAL A 163 -0.29 -0.70 13.63
C VAL A 163 -0.92 0.10 14.77
N TYR A 164 -2.01 0.79 14.47
CA TYR A 164 -2.82 1.53 15.44
C TYR A 164 -4.28 1.08 15.39
N ASN A 165 -4.90 0.90 16.55
CA ASN A 165 -6.35 0.76 16.67
C ASN A 165 -7.02 2.11 16.52
N VAL A 166 -8.10 2.14 15.74
CA VAL A 166 -8.93 3.32 15.51
C VAL A 166 -10.39 2.92 15.69
N LYS A 167 -10.99 3.39 16.78
CA LYS A 167 -12.42 3.18 17.02
C LYS A 167 -13.23 4.28 16.35
N LEU A 168 -14.01 3.90 15.33
CA LEU A 168 -14.89 4.81 14.61
C LEU A 168 -16.16 5.06 15.43
N LYS A 169 -16.53 6.34 15.57
CA LYS A 169 -17.80 6.77 16.18
C LYS A 169 -18.90 6.91 15.13
N GLN A 170 -18.51 7.31 13.91
CA GLN A 170 -19.41 7.49 12.79
C GLN A 170 -18.75 6.96 11.52
N LEU A 171 -19.52 6.20 10.75
CA LEU A 171 -19.13 5.74 9.42
C LEU A 171 -19.34 6.87 8.39
N GLY A 172 -18.31 7.16 7.61
CA GLY A 172 -18.36 8.07 6.48
C GLY A 172 -18.61 7.34 5.16
N ASN A 173 -18.30 8.02 4.05
CA ASN A 173 -18.34 7.40 2.73
C ASN A 173 -17.02 6.67 2.47
N LEU A 174 -17.08 5.34 2.54
CA LEU A 174 -15.94 4.49 2.23
C LEU A 174 -15.50 4.66 0.78
N GLN A 175 -14.19 4.65 0.54
CA GLN A 175 -13.66 4.54 -0.81
C GLN A 175 -14.09 3.21 -1.47
N PRO A 176 -14.20 3.14 -2.81
CA PRO A 176 -14.73 1.98 -3.51
C PRO A 176 -13.98 0.66 -3.22
N ASN A 177 -12.69 0.76 -2.91
CA ASN A 177 -11.83 -0.38 -2.60
C ASN A 177 -11.80 -0.73 -1.11
N MET A 178 -12.62 -0.10 -0.27
CA MET A 178 -12.72 -0.39 1.15
C MET A 178 -13.92 -1.29 1.45
N LYS A 179 -13.72 -2.32 2.25
CA LYS A 179 -14.75 -3.29 2.66
C LYS A 179 -14.90 -3.29 4.17
N LEU A 180 -16.13 -3.21 4.66
CA LEU A 180 -16.47 -3.34 6.09
C LEU A 180 -16.92 -4.78 6.34
N LEU A 181 -16.15 -5.54 7.12
CA LEU A 181 -16.32 -6.98 7.29
C LEU A 181 -16.42 -7.36 8.77
N SER A 182 -17.25 -8.34 9.11
CA SER A 182 -17.27 -8.99 10.42
C SER A 182 -16.12 -9.98 10.58
N ILE A 183 -15.85 -10.44 11.82
CA ILE A 183 -14.84 -11.47 12.09
C ILE A 183 -15.08 -12.73 11.26
N GLU A 184 -16.32 -13.19 11.16
CA GLU A 184 -16.67 -14.41 10.40
C GLU A 184 -16.45 -14.24 8.89
N GLU A 185 -16.56 -13.02 8.37
CA GLU A 185 -16.22 -12.69 6.99
C GLU A 185 -14.70 -12.62 6.79
N ILE A 186 -13.97 -12.05 7.75
CA ILE A 186 -12.51 -11.92 7.73
C ILE A 186 -11.83 -13.29 7.72
N GLU A 187 -12.31 -14.23 8.55
CA GLU A 187 -11.76 -15.59 8.62
C GLU A 187 -11.79 -16.32 7.28
N LYS A 188 -12.78 -16.00 6.43
CA LYS A 188 -13.00 -16.61 5.11
C LYS A 188 -12.22 -15.94 3.98
N LEU A 189 -11.45 -14.89 4.25
CA LEU A 189 -10.62 -14.25 3.22
C LEU A 189 -9.42 -15.13 2.89
N ASP A 190 -9.31 -15.59 1.64
CA ASP A 190 -8.23 -16.47 1.18
C ASP A 190 -6.85 -15.77 1.20
N ASN A 191 -6.79 -14.52 0.73
CA ASN A 191 -5.55 -13.77 0.52
C ASN A 191 -5.52 -12.51 1.39
N ARG A 192 -5.10 -12.63 2.64
CA ARG A 192 -5.00 -11.52 3.57
C ARG A 192 -3.58 -11.36 4.12
N TRP A 193 -3.23 -10.11 4.41
CA TRP A 193 -1.95 -9.78 5.04
C TRP A 193 -1.86 -10.33 6.46
N LYS A 194 -0.65 -10.77 6.89
CA LYS A 194 -0.41 -11.40 8.19
C LYS A 194 -0.85 -10.53 9.37
N GLU A 195 -0.77 -9.22 9.25
CA GLU A 195 -1.21 -8.27 10.27
C GLU A 195 -2.70 -8.40 10.60
N ILE A 196 -3.53 -8.88 9.67
CA ILE A 196 -4.94 -9.17 9.91
C ILE A 196 -5.09 -10.38 10.84
N ASP A 197 -4.32 -11.45 10.60
CA ASP A 197 -4.31 -12.63 11.47
C ASP A 197 -3.73 -12.31 12.86
N MET A 198 -2.63 -11.56 12.91
CA MET A 198 -1.93 -11.22 14.15
C MET A 198 -2.72 -10.25 15.03
N CYS A 199 -3.26 -9.18 14.43
CA CYS A 199 -3.82 -8.07 15.19
C CYS A 199 -5.35 -8.08 15.31
N ILE A 200 -6.06 -8.73 14.38
CA ILE A 200 -7.54 -8.78 14.41
C ILE A 200 -8.02 -10.16 14.82
N LEU A 201 -7.59 -11.22 14.12
CA LEU A 201 -7.97 -12.59 14.47
C LEU A 201 -7.18 -13.14 15.69
N ARG A 202 -6.22 -12.36 16.19
CA ARG A 202 -5.44 -12.61 17.41
C ARG A 202 -4.78 -14.00 17.46
N LYS A 203 -4.34 -14.52 16.31
CA LYS A 203 -3.71 -15.85 16.24
C LYS A 203 -2.30 -15.89 16.84
N GLU A 204 -1.58 -14.76 16.80
CA GLU A 204 -0.18 -14.63 17.23
C GLU A 204 0.03 -13.23 17.82
N TRP A 205 -0.54 -12.97 18.99
CA TRP A 205 -0.55 -11.62 19.57
C TRP A 205 0.79 -11.27 20.23
N GLU A 206 1.60 -10.49 19.51
CA GLU A 206 2.79 -9.83 20.04
C GLU A 206 2.78 -8.34 19.69
N ILE A 207 3.30 -7.51 20.60
CA ILE A 207 3.42 -6.05 20.38
C ILE A 207 4.52 -5.75 19.35
N TYR A 208 5.52 -6.61 19.25
CA TYR A 208 6.58 -6.55 18.25
C TYR A 208 6.70 -7.90 17.57
N SER A 209 6.72 -7.93 16.24
CA SER A 209 6.93 -9.16 15.48
C SER A 209 7.87 -8.91 14.32
N GLU A 210 8.78 -9.84 14.07
CA GLU A 210 9.67 -9.84 12.92
C GLU A 210 9.44 -11.11 12.10
N TYR A 211 9.15 -10.96 10.81
CA TYR A 211 8.84 -12.11 9.97
C TYR A 211 9.13 -11.88 8.49
N SER A 212 9.33 -12.98 7.79
CA SER A 212 9.27 -13.03 6.33
C SER A 212 7.93 -13.63 5.87
N GLN A 213 7.44 -13.16 4.73
CA GLN A 213 6.25 -13.69 4.07
C GLN A 213 6.52 -13.84 2.58
N ILE A 214 6.06 -14.95 2.00
CA ILE A 214 5.98 -15.11 0.55
C ILE A 214 4.60 -14.61 0.11
N SER A 215 4.56 -13.73 -0.89
CA SER A 215 3.32 -13.21 -1.46
C SER A 215 3.41 -13.19 -2.98
N ASN A 216 2.52 -13.95 -3.63
CA ASN A 216 2.41 -13.98 -5.09
C ASN A 216 1.26 -13.13 -5.62
N TYR A 217 0.32 -12.73 -4.75
CA TYR A 217 -0.88 -11.98 -5.14
C TYR A 217 -0.62 -10.48 -5.30
N VAL A 218 0.58 -9.99 -4.98
CA VAL A 218 0.99 -8.58 -5.13
C VAL A 218 1.54 -8.28 -6.54
N LEU A 219 1.73 -9.32 -7.39
CA LEU A 219 2.33 -9.24 -8.73
C LEU A 219 1.31 -9.42 -9.84
#